data_AF-A0A2S1ZRB1-F1
#
_entry.id   AF-A0A2S1ZRB1-F1
#
_cell.length_a   1.000
_cell.length_b   1.000
_cell.length_c   1.000
_cell.angle_alpha   90.00
_cell.angle_beta   90.00
_cell.angle_gamma   90.00
#
_symmetry.space_group_name_H-M   'P 1'
#
loop_
_entity.id
_entity.type
_entity.pdbx_description
1 polymer ?
#
loop_
_entity_poly.entity_id
_entity_poly.type
_entity_poly.pdbx_seq_one_letter_code
_entity_poly.pdbx_strand_id
1 'polypeptide(L)'
;MKWWRDNIFAAIRAKCFKTRGGEQTPVVLDGDEMINLVGVVVEAEDHGLQYFKPGMFMDWEVYGNVHNLGHDKFAAIGYKTDKNPYDVMISSIGSIRDPCFWRWHRHIDNFRQEVVESYTQDITAHQPENLTITDLKIVPRSTPDTKPVDQFDRVINTFLGPPQVDNNEVNARMDHEPYNWNVTVSSITRGKETATSFTVRIFITQANLIDDQRSWIEMDKFTAKFTAPTVSIVRKDKESTVARKEGEDLSPRCRCGWPQNMMLPIGTTGGADYVAFAMLTAEPLGGGGTQSSSFCGAIDDKYPDPLGMGYPFQLTWDLRKANPDKSMQEIIAHMPNIKLYDFKIQRHTKLYQGDLTDLPPSTITWENTIKGYFSPMDVDCMNNVQHNPIDLTNYSQVVSNANDIFFEVYVKDMPYDEKEKKTWAVEGRVAKFKEWIDHGFE
;
A
#
# COMPACT_ATOMS: atom_id res chain seq x y z
N MET A 1 4.97 15.92 -26.81
CA MET A 1 4.00 15.17 -25.97
C MET A 1 2.75 14.72 -26.75
N LYS A 2 1.85 15.59 -27.24
CA LYS A 2 0.63 15.13 -27.95
C LYS A 2 0.94 14.23 -29.16
N TRP A 3 1.89 14.65 -30.00
CA TRP A 3 2.40 13.85 -31.14
C TRP A 3 2.85 12.45 -30.72
N TRP A 4 3.72 12.36 -29.70
CA TRP A 4 4.21 11.11 -29.14
C TRP A 4 3.09 10.20 -28.63
N ARG A 5 2.19 10.75 -27.79
CA ARG A 5 1.02 10.04 -27.27
C ARG A 5 0.20 9.43 -28.41
N ASP A 6 -0.13 10.21 -29.43
CA ASP A 6 -0.97 9.77 -30.54
C ASP A 6 -0.28 8.68 -31.37
N ASN A 7 1.03 8.78 -31.57
CA ASN A 7 1.83 7.74 -32.22
C ASN A 7 1.91 6.45 -31.41
N ILE A 8 2.02 6.52 -30.08
CA ILE A 8 2.03 5.34 -29.22
C ILE A 8 0.68 4.59 -29.33
N PHE A 9 -0.45 5.31 -29.20
CA PHE A 9 -1.77 4.69 -29.39
C PHE A 9 -1.94 4.08 -30.78
N ALA A 10 -1.52 4.80 -31.83
CA ALA A 10 -1.58 4.29 -33.19
C ALA A 10 -0.72 3.02 -33.38
N ALA A 11 0.46 2.97 -32.77
CA ALA A 11 1.36 1.81 -32.84
C ALA A 11 0.81 0.58 -32.09
N ILE A 12 0.20 0.78 -30.91
CA ILE A 12 -0.48 -0.30 -30.18
C ILE A 12 -1.61 -0.90 -31.02
N ARG A 13 -2.46 -0.06 -31.63
CA ARG A 13 -3.53 -0.50 -32.53
C ARG A 13 -3.02 -1.21 -33.78
N ALA A 14 -1.90 -0.72 -34.32
CA ALA A 14 -1.22 -1.35 -35.45
C ALA A 14 -0.45 -2.63 -35.06
N LYS A 15 -0.38 -2.95 -33.75
CA LYS A 15 0.33 -4.09 -33.18
C LYS A 15 1.82 -4.12 -33.50
N CYS A 16 2.44 -2.95 -33.72
CA CYS A 16 3.87 -2.86 -33.95
C CYS A 16 4.44 -1.48 -33.63
N PHE A 17 5.68 -1.47 -33.16
CA PHE A 17 6.48 -0.26 -32.98
C PHE A 17 7.53 -0.11 -34.09
N LYS A 18 7.82 1.14 -34.44
CA LYS A 18 8.90 1.51 -35.36
C LYS A 18 10.24 1.49 -34.66
N THR A 19 11.27 1.07 -35.39
CA THR A 19 12.65 1.05 -34.91
C THR A 19 13.52 2.02 -35.68
N ARG A 20 14.65 2.37 -35.08
CA ARG A 20 15.71 3.16 -35.69
C ARG A 20 17.05 2.44 -35.56
N GLY A 21 17.92 2.62 -36.56
CA GLY A 21 19.19 1.90 -36.67
C GLY A 21 19.02 0.53 -37.33
N GLY A 22 20.09 0.04 -37.97
CA GLY A 22 20.08 -1.23 -38.72
C GLY A 22 19.04 -1.28 -39.85
N GLU A 23 18.61 -2.49 -40.21
CA GLU A 23 17.45 -2.72 -41.08
C GLU A 23 16.18 -2.37 -40.30
N GLN A 24 15.43 -1.37 -40.76
CA GLN A 24 14.23 -0.86 -40.10
C GLN A 24 13.07 -1.87 -40.14
N THR A 25 13.15 -2.88 -39.29
CA THR A 25 12.12 -3.90 -39.12
C THR A 25 11.23 -3.53 -37.94
N PRO A 26 9.90 -3.37 -38.13
CA PRO A 26 9.00 -3.12 -37.03
C PRO A 26 9.10 -4.20 -35.94
N VAL A 27 9.02 -3.78 -34.68
CA VAL A 27 8.89 -4.70 -33.54
C VAL A 27 7.42 -5.03 -33.39
N VAL A 28 7.06 -6.30 -33.59
CA VAL A 28 5.69 -6.77 -33.42
C VAL A 28 5.33 -6.80 -31.93
N LEU A 29 4.12 -6.37 -31.61
CA LEU A 29 3.52 -6.48 -30.29
C LEU A 29 2.73 -7.78 -30.24
N ASP A 30 3.35 -8.84 -29.78
CA ASP A 30 2.73 -10.15 -29.60
C ASP A 30 3.13 -10.81 -28.27
N GLY A 31 2.37 -11.83 -27.90
CA GLY A 31 2.60 -12.65 -26.71
C GLY A 31 2.71 -11.84 -25.41
N ASP A 32 3.53 -12.36 -24.50
CA ASP A 32 3.70 -11.84 -23.14
C ASP A 32 4.57 -10.57 -23.09
N GLU A 33 5.39 -10.32 -24.11
CA GLU A 33 6.32 -9.17 -24.18
C GLU A 33 5.64 -7.86 -24.59
N MET A 34 4.43 -7.94 -25.13
CA MET A 34 3.67 -6.76 -25.59
C MET A 34 3.56 -5.65 -24.53
N ILE A 35 3.13 -5.98 -23.31
CA ILE A 35 2.96 -4.97 -22.24
C ILE A 35 4.31 -4.44 -21.79
N ASN A 36 5.34 -5.30 -21.75
CA ASN A 36 6.71 -4.90 -21.44
C ASN A 36 7.23 -3.85 -22.44
N LEU A 37 7.06 -4.11 -23.75
CA LEU A 37 7.42 -3.17 -24.80
C LEU A 37 6.65 -1.86 -24.71
N VAL A 38 5.34 -1.89 -24.43
CA VAL A 38 4.56 -0.66 -24.21
C VAL A 38 5.11 0.13 -23.01
N GLY A 39 5.45 -0.54 -21.91
CA GLY A 39 6.09 0.09 -20.75
C GLY A 39 7.42 0.78 -21.12
N VAL A 40 8.30 0.08 -21.84
CA VAL A 40 9.57 0.63 -22.34
C VAL A 40 9.34 1.88 -23.18
N VAL A 41 8.36 1.88 -24.08
CA VAL A 41 8.06 3.03 -24.95
C VAL A 41 7.48 4.22 -24.17
N VAL A 42 6.64 3.94 -23.17
CA VAL A 42 5.91 4.98 -22.44
C VAL A 42 6.79 5.68 -21.40
N GLU A 43 7.69 4.93 -20.74
CA GLU A 43 8.53 5.41 -19.63
C GLU A 43 10.01 5.53 -19.96
N ALA A 44 10.65 4.50 -20.51
CA ALA A 44 12.09 4.32 -20.27
C ALA A 44 12.94 5.40 -20.95
N GLU A 45 13.63 6.22 -20.14
CA GLU A 45 14.69 7.12 -20.63
C GLU A 45 15.97 6.36 -21.00
N ASP A 46 16.17 5.19 -20.40
CA ASP A 46 17.37 4.39 -20.63
C ASP A 46 17.35 3.75 -22.03
N HIS A 47 18.25 4.23 -22.89
CA HIS A 47 18.44 3.70 -24.24
C HIS A 47 18.82 2.22 -24.27
N GLY A 48 19.43 1.68 -23.20
CA GLY A 48 19.74 0.26 -23.07
C GLY A 48 18.49 -0.61 -22.91
N LEU A 49 17.42 -0.07 -22.31
CA LEU A 49 16.12 -0.76 -22.21
C LEU A 49 15.33 -0.69 -23.53
N GLN A 50 15.70 0.22 -24.44
CA GLN A 50 15.11 0.36 -25.77
C GLN A 50 15.86 -0.43 -26.85
N TYR A 51 16.84 -1.26 -26.47
CA TYR A 51 17.63 -2.08 -27.37
C TYR A 51 17.05 -3.50 -27.46
N PHE A 52 16.60 -3.91 -28.65
CA PHE A 52 15.92 -5.20 -28.84
C PHE A 52 16.76 -6.20 -29.64
N LYS A 53 17.60 -5.68 -30.55
CA LYS A 53 18.49 -6.46 -31.41
C LYS A 53 19.77 -5.66 -31.67
N PRO A 54 20.89 -6.31 -32.03
CA PRO A 54 22.13 -5.63 -32.42
C PRO A 54 21.93 -4.45 -33.38
N GLY A 55 22.19 -3.25 -32.85
CA GLY A 55 22.10 -1.98 -33.58
C GLY A 55 20.69 -1.42 -33.79
N MET A 56 19.65 -1.99 -33.16
CA MET A 56 18.26 -1.56 -33.32
C MET A 56 17.69 -1.02 -32.01
N PHE A 57 17.09 0.17 -32.10
CA PHE A 57 16.45 0.86 -30.98
C PHE A 57 15.01 1.23 -31.29
N MET A 58 14.22 1.47 -30.26
CA MET A 58 12.92 2.11 -30.42
C MET A 58 13.07 3.50 -31.08
N ASP A 59 12.15 3.87 -31.97
CA ASP A 59 12.18 5.20 -32.59
C ASP A 59 11.76 6.31 -31.61
N TRP A 60 12.73 6.83 -30.87
CA TRP A 60 12.53 7.88 -29.87
C TRP A 60 12.03 9.22 -30.45
N GLU A 61 12.23 9.51 -31.75
CA GLU A 61 11.66 10.72 -32.36
C GLU A 61 10.14 10.58 -32.52
N VAL A 62 9.68 9.36 -32.79
CA VAL A 62 8.27 9.01 -32.97
C VAL A 62 7.54 8.91 -31.62
N TYR A 63 8.16 8.25 -30.64
CA TYR A 63 7.51 7.88 -29.38
C TYR A 63 7.94 8.71 -28.16
N GLY A 64 9.11 9.33 -28.19
CA GLY A 64 9.61 10.21 -27.14
C GLY A 64 9.67 9.57 -25.77
N ASN A 65 9.28 10.36 -24.75
CA ASN A 65 9.34 10.00 -23.34
C ASN A 65 8.14 10.64 -22.64
N VAL A 66 6.96 10.04 -22.82
CA VAL A 66 5.69 10.68 -22.42
C VAL A 66 5.56 10.74 -20.91
N HIS A 67 5.78 9.62 -20.20
CA HIS A 67 5.62 9.54 -18.75
C HIS A 67 6.50 10.55 -17.99
N ASN A 68 7.82 10.55 -18.22
CA ASN A 68 8.74 11.39 -17.44
C ASN A 68 8.60 12.86 -17.81
N LEU A 69 8.46 13.20 -19.11
CA LEU A 69 8.22 14.59 -19.50
C LEU A 69 6.90 15.13 -18.93
N GLY A 70 5.91 14.27 -18.71
CA GLY A 70 4.69 14.63 -17.98
C GLY A 70 4.98 15.06 -16.55
N HIS A 71 5.76 14.27 -15.81
CA HIS A 71 6.25 14.64 -14.47
C HIS A 71 6.97 15.99 -14.47
N ASP A 72 7.90 16.22 -15.40
CA ASP A 72 8.63 17.49 -15.53
C ASP A 72 7.67 18.68 -15.76
N LYS A 73 6.67 18.50 -16.62
CA LYS A 73 5.72 19.58 -16.92
C LYS A 73 4.81 19.88 -15.76
N PHE A 74 4.31 18.88 -15.04
CA PHE A 74 3.53 19.13 -13.83
C PHE A 74 4.37 19.81 -12.76
N ALA A 75 5.59 19.32 -12.55
CA ALA A 75 6.49 19.90 -11.56
C ALA A 75 6.87 21.35 -11.84
N ALA A 76 6.93 21.72 -13.13
CA ALA A 76 7.23 23.08 -13.57
C ALA A 76 6.03 24.04 -13.56
N ILE A 77 4.82 23.60 -13.19
CA ILE A 77 3.63 24.46 -13.10
C ILE A 77 3.49 25.06 -11.69
N GLY A 78 3.99 24.39 -10.64
CA GLY A 78 3.94 24.86 -9.25
C GLY A 78 4.65 26.20 -8.99
N TYR A 79 4.39 26.77 -7.81
CA TYR A 79 4.96 28.06 -7.37
C TYR A 79 6.50 28.01 -7.36
N LYS A 80 7.13 28.89 -8.14
CA LYS A 80 8.58 28.90 -8.36
C LYS A 80 9.26 29.92 -7.46
N THR A 81 10.35 29.52 -6.84
CA THR A 81 11.35 30.46 -6.29
C THR A 81 12.66 30.25 -7.05
N ASP A 82 13.55 31.24 -7.07
CA ASP A 82 14.86 31.13 -7.75
C ASP A 82 15.72 29.96 -7.22
N LYS A 83 15.41 29.44 -6.02
CA LYS A 83 16.14 28.35 -5.36
C LYS A 83 15.50 26.97 -5.55
N ASN A 84 14.20 26.90 -5.84
CA ASN A 84 13.52 25.62 -6.08
C ASN A 84 12.58 25.74 -7.30
N PRO A 85 13.05 25.33 -8.49
CA PRO A 85 12.30 25.54 -9.72
C PRO A 85 11.17 24.53 -9.95
N TYR A 86 11.06 23.48 -9.12
CA TYR A 86 10.13 22.36 -9.31
C TYR A 86 9.37 22.00 -8.03
N ASP A 87 8.11 21.58 -8.17
CA ASP A 87 7.32 21.01 -7.07
C ASP A 87 7.56 19.50 -6.87
N VAL A 88 6.76 18.87 -6.00
CA VAL A 88 6.90 17.46 -5.60
C VAL A 88 6.76 16.46 -6.75
N MET A 89 6.12 16.83 -7.87
CA MET A 89 5.95 15.95 -9.04
C MET A 89 7.27 15.57 -9.72
N ILE A 90 8.37 16.31 -9.48
CA ILE A 90 9.70 15.99 -10.02
C ILE A 90 10.36 14.79 -9.32
N SER A 91 9.88 14.43 -8.12
CA SER A 91 10.52 13.43 -7.27
C SER A 91 9.73 12.13 -7.24
N SER A 92 10.38 11.01 -7.51
CA SER A 92 9.78 9.67 -7.35
C SER A 92 9.41 9.33 -5.89
N ILE A 93 10.01 10.01 -4.91
CA ILE A 93 9.71 9.83 -3.48
C ILE A 93 8.52 10.70 -3.05
N GLY A 94 8.34 11.86 -3.69
CA GLY A 94 7.34 12.87 -3.31
C GLY A 94 6.07 12.87 -4.15
N SER A 95 6.16 12.52 -5.44
CA SER A 95 5.10 12.77 -6.44
C SER A 95 3.76 12.11 -6.11
N ILE A 96 3.76 10.91 -5.52
CA ILE A 96 2.55 10.18 -5.10
C ILE A 96 1.67 10.97 -4.09
N ARG A 97 2.25 11.97 -3.42
CA ARG A 97 1.55 12.87 -2.48
C ARG A 97 0.69 13.92 -3.20
N ASP A 98 0.96 14.19 -4.48
CA ASP A 98 0.20 15.16 -5.27
C ASP A 98 -1.00 14.47 -5.95
N PRO A 99 -2.24 14.98 -5.79
CA PRO A 99 -3.40 14.47 -6.52
C PRO A 99 -3.22 14.40 -8.05
N CYS A 100 -2.38 15.25 -8.63
CA CYS A 100 -2.06 15.26 -10.04
C CYS A 100 -1.34 13.99 -10.50
N PHE A 101 -0.53 13.35 -9.63
CA PHE A 101 0.13 12.08 -9.91
C PHE A 101 -0.88 11.03 -10.38
N TRP A 102 -1.97 10.86 -9.63
CA TRP A 102 -2.98 9.85 -9.91
C TRP A 102 -3.74 10.12 -11.20
N ARG A 103 -3.99 11.40 -11.53
CA ARG A 103 -4.62 11.78 -12.81
C ARG A 103 -3.68 11.52 -13.98
N TRP A 104 -2.39 11.82 -13.80
CA TRP A 104 -1.37 11.56 -14.80
C TRP A 104 -1.17 10.05 -15.02
N HIS A 105 -1.02 9.28 -13.95
CA HIS A 105 -0.87 7.82 -14.04
C HIS A 105 -2.14 7.13 -14.57
N ARG A 106 -3.35 7.69 -14.36
CA ARG A 106 -4.55 7.20 -15.07
C ARG A 106 -4.49 7.47 -16.58
N HIS A 107 -3.86 8.56 -17.01
CA HIS A 107 -3.60 8.79 -18.44
C HIS A 107 -2.59 7.78 -18.99
N ILE A 108 -1.52 7.51 -18.24
CA ILE A 108 -0.50 6.51 -18.60
C ILE A 108 -1.10 5.10 -18.69
N ASP A 109 -1.95 4.71 -17.74
CA ASP A 109 -2.67 3.43 -17.76
C ASP A 109 -3.59 3.26 -18.98
N ASN A 110 -3.99 4.35 -19.66
CA ASN A 110 -4.78 4.22 -20.89
C ASN A 110 -3.99 3.57 -22.04
N PHE A 111 -2.66 3.66 -22.06
CA PHE A 111 -1.87 2.90 -23.04
C PHE A 111 -1.98 1.39 -22.80
N ARG A 112 -1.94 0.97 -21.53
CA ARG A 112 -2.20 -0.43 -21.13
C ARG A 112 -3.62 -0.85 -21.46
N GLN A 113 -4.60 0.04 -21.34
CA GLN A 113 -5.97 -0.28 -21.72
C GLN A 113 -6.15 -0.47 -23.22
N GLU A 114 -5.46 0.32 -24.05
CA GLU A 114 -5.49 0.12 -25.50
C GLU A 114 -4.98 -1.28 -25.87
N VAL A 115 -4.00 -1.80 -25.12
CA VAL A 115 -3.56 -3.19 -25.22
C VAL A 115 -4.68 -4.16 -24.79
N VAL A 116 -5.30 -3.96 -23.64
CA VAL A 116 -6.38 -4.82 -23.13
C VAL A 116 -7.57 -4.91 -24.10
N GLU A 117 -7.84 -3.86 -24.85
CA GLU A 117 -8.91 -3.83 -25.86
C GLU A 117 -8.49 -4.48 -27.19
N SER A 118 -7.20 -4.44 -27.52
CA SER A 118 -6.65 -4.95 -28.78
C SER A 118 -6.28 -6.44 -28.73
N TYR A 119 -6.14 -7.00 -27.54
CA TYR A 119 -5.66 -8.36 -27.29
C TYR A 119 -6.55 -9.07 -26.29
N THR A 120 -6.71 -10.38 -26.50
CA THR A 120 -7.50 -11.23 -25.63
C THR A 120 -6.71 -12.43 -25.14
N GLN A 121 -7.23 -13.09 -24.11
CA GLN A 121 -6.66 -14.29 -23.54
C GLN A 121 -7.72 -15.34 -23.21
N ASP A 122 -7.31 -16.60 -23.28
CA ASP A 122 -8.11 -17.74 -22.84
C ASP A 122 -7.82 -18.03 -21.36
N ILE A 123 -8.78 -17.71 -20.50
CA ILE A 123 -8.67 -17.95 -19.05
C ILE A 123 -8.85 -19.42 -18.65
N THR A 124 -9.20 -20.30 -19.61
CA THR A 124 -9.32 -21.74 -19.38
C THR A 124 -8.04 -22.50 -19.70
N ALA A 125 -7.12 -21.91 -20.46
CA ALA A 125 -5.88 -22.54 -20.92
C ALA A 125 -4.95 -23.01 -19.77
N HIS A 126 -5.03 -22.34 -18.62
CA HIS A 126 -4.18 -22.60 -17.45
C HIS A 126 -4.93 -23.28 -16.30
N GLN A 127 -6.13 -23.80 -16.55
CA GLN A 127 -6.92 -24.46 -15.52
C GLN A 127 -6.23 -25.76 -15.06
N PRO A 128 -6.01 -25.98 -13.75
CA PRO A 128 -5.51 -27.26 -13.27
C PRO A 128 -6.54 -28.38 -13.49
N GLU A 129 -6.05 -29.54 -13.94
CA GLU A 129 -6.90 -30.70 -14.17
C GLU A 129 -7.54 -31.20 -12.86
N ASN A 130 -8.83 -31.54 -12.93
CA ASN A 130 -9.59 -32.20 -11.86
C ASN A 130 -9.65 -31.45 -10.52
N LEU A 131 -9.33 -30.16 -10.45
CA LEU A 131 -9.43 -29.37 -9.21
C LEU A 131 -10.57 -28.37 -9.26
N THR A 132 -11.27 -28.24 -8.14
CA THR A 132 -12.30 -27.22 -7.95
C THR A 132 -12.11 -26.45 -6.63
N ILE A 133 -12.35 -25.14 -6.63
CA ILE A 133 -12.45 -24.35 -5.41
C ILE A 133 -13.86 -24.51 -4.85
N THR A 134 -13.99 -25.21 -3.72
CA THR A 134 -15.28 -25.44 -3.07
C THR A 134 -15.65 -24.32 -2.09
N ASP A 135 -14.66 -23.69 -1.45
CA ASP A 135 -14.87 -22.58 -0.51
C ASP A 135 -13.77 -21.52 -0.64
N LEU A 136 -14.14 -20.24 -0.52
CA LEU A 136 -13.25 -19.10 -0.45
C LEU A 136 -13.80 -18.16 0.62
N LYS A 137 -12.98 -17.80 1.61
CA LYS A 137 -13.35 -16.84 2.65
C LYS A 137 -12.15 -15.96 3.01
N ILE A 138 -12.42 -14.68 3.26
CA ILE A 138 -11.55 -13.82 4.06
C ILE A 138 -12.14 -13.71 5.46
N VAL A 139 -11.33 -13.98 6.49
CA VAL A 139 -11.79 -13.95 7.88
C VAL A 139 -10.80 -13.22 8.79
N PRO A 140 -11.27 -12.46 9.80
CA PRO A 140 -10.40 -11.90 10.82
C PRO A 140 -9.64 -13.01 11.55
N ARG A 141 -8.36 -12.78 11.81
CA ARG A 141 -7.55 -13.64 12.68
C ARG A 141 -7.84 -13.23 14.11
N SER A 142 -8.79 -13.91 14.72
CA SER A 142 -9.02 -13.82 16.16
C SER A 142 -7.75 -14.25 16.92
N THR A 143 -7.33 -13.46 17.90
CA THR A 143 -6.53 -13.95 19.03
C THR A 143 -7.48 -14.18 20.21
N PRO A 144 -7.26 -15.25 20.98
CA PRO A 144 -8.15 -16.41 21.09
C PRO A 144 -9.53 -16.10 21.69
N ASP A 145 -10.64 -16.43 20.99
CA ASP A 145 -11.50 -17.58 21.33
C ASP A 145 -12.89 -17.57 20.64
N THR A 146 -13.29 -18.79 20.25
CA THR A 146 -14.66 -19.36 20.12
C THR A 146 -15.52 -19.22 18.86
N LYS A 147 -15.31 -18.29 17.92
CA LYS A 147 -16.17 -18.26 16.72
C LYS A 147 -15.64 -19.18 15.61
N PRO A 148 -16.34 -20.27 15.24
CA PRO A 148 -16.02 -21.00 14.03
C PRO A 148 -16.13 -20.08 12.80
N VAL A 149 -15.37 -20.40 11.75
CA VAL A 149 -15.15 -19.59 10.54
C VAL A 149 -16.46 -19.20 9.84
N ASP A 150 -17.51 -19.99 10.01
CA ASP A 150 -18.87 -19.79 9.50
C ASP A 150 -19.70 -18.75 10.27
N GLN A 151 -19.24 -18.29 11.43
CA GLN A 151 -19.93 -17.31 12.29
C GLN A 151 -19.36 -15.89 12.21
N PHE A 152 -18.43 -15.62 11.29
CA PHE A 152 -17.95 -14.26 11.04
C PHE A 152 -18.90 -13.53 10.10
N ASP A 153 -19.18 -12.25 10.40
CA ASP A 153 -20.14 -11.40 9.68
C ASP A 153 -19.69 -11.00 8.25
N ARG A 154 -18.70 -11.70 7.68
CA ARG A 154 -18.05 -11.38 6.40
C ARG A 154 -17.51 -9.93 6.39
N VAL A 155 -17.10 -9.41 7.55
CA VAL A 155 -16.53 -8.07 7.73
C VAL A 155 -15.05 -8.19 8.07
N ILE A 156 -14.22 -7.35 7.45
CA ILE A 156 -12.84 -7.09 7.86
C ILE A 156 -12.70 -5.62 8.22
N ASN A 157 -12.07 -5.36 9.35
CA ASN A 157 -11.95 -4.03 9.92
C ASN A 157 -10.64 -3.35 9.49
N THR A 158 -10.77 -2.12 9.03
CA THR A 158 -9.68 -1.15 8.87
C THR A 158 -9.79 -0.07 9.94
N PHE A 159 -8.68 0.55 10.30
CA PHE A 159 -8.65 1.62 11.27
C PHE A 159 -7.53 2.62 11.00
N LEU A 160 -7.74 3.87 11.41
CA LEU A 160 -6.62 4.79 11.60
C LEU A 160 -6.01 4.48 12.97
N GLY A 161 -4.77 4.00 12.98
CA GLY A 161 -3.96 3.73 14.17
C GLY A 161 -3.00 4.88 14.51
N PRO A 162 -2.27 4.76 15.63
CA PRO A 162 -1.28 5.75 16.03
C PRO A 162 -0.21 6.04 14.97
N PRO A 163 0.46 7.21 15.07
CA PRO A 163 1.73 7.38 14.39
C PRO A 163 2.77 6.36 14.87
N GLN A 164 3.65 5.90 13.97
CA GLN A 164 4.82 5.13 14.35
C GLN A 164 5.91 6.07 14.89
N VAL A 165 5.87 6.32 16.21
CA VAL A 165 6.77 7.28 16.87
C VAL A 165 8.25 6.91 16.69
N ASP A 166 8.59 5.63 16.74
CA ASP A 166 9.96 5.12 16.52
C ASP A 166 10.50 5.44 15.12
N ASN A 167 9.61 5.73 14.17
CA ASN A 167 9.94 6.11 12.79
C ASN A 167 9.84 7.63 12.56
N ASN A 168 9.80 8.45 13.62
CA ASN A 168 9.59 9.90 13.58
C ASN A 168 8.30 10.30 12.84
N GLU A 169 7.28 9.45 12.88
CA GLU A 169 5.98 9.77 12.30
C GLU A 169 5.13 10.57 13.29
N VAL A 170 4.36 11.53 12.79
CA VAL A 170 3.50 12.41 13.61
C VAL A 170 2.02 12.26 13.31
N ASN A 171 1.66 11.57 12.23
CA ASN A 171 0.29 11.43 11.76
C ASN A 171 -0.22 9.99 11.95
N ALA A 172 -1.51 9.86 12.25
CA ALA A 172 -2.19 8.58 12.25
C ALA A 172 -2.02 7.86 10.91
N ARG A 173 -1.86 6.53 10.96
CA ARG A 173 -1.67 5.68 9.78
C ARG A 173 -2.86 4.76 9.59
N MET A 174 -3.19 4.47 8.35
CA MET A 174 -4.13 3.40 8.05
C MET A 174 -3.51 2.06 8.48
N ASP A 175 -4.29 1.21 9.12
CA ASP A 175 -3.95 -0.18 9.39
C ASP A 175 -5.22 -1.05 9.38
N HIS A 176 -5.07 -2.36 9.40
CA HIS A 176 -6.19 -3.30 9.37
C HIS A 176 -6.05 -4.37 10.44
N GLU A 177 -7.17 -4.99 10.84
CA GLU A 177 -7.07 -6.17 11.68
C GLU A 177 -6.43 -7.31 10.90
N PRO A 178 -5.61 -8.16 11.54
CA PRO A 178 -5.01 -9.28 10.84
C PRO A 178 -6.10 -10.22 10.30
N TYR A 179 -5.92 -10.76 9.09
CA TYR A 179 -6.88 -11.65 8.45
C TYR A 179 -6.22 -12.88 7.82
N ASN A 180 -7.03 -13.89 7.54
CA ASN A 180 -6.62 -15.07 6.78
C ASN A 180 -7.51 -15.23 5.54
N TRP A 181 -6.90 -15.65 4.43
CA TRP A 181 -7.60 -16.30 3.33
C TRP A 181 -7.74 -17.78 3.63
N ASN A 182 -8.98 -18.27 3.61
CA ASN A 182 -9.29 -19.69 3.70
C ASN A 182 -9.78 -20.15 2.33
N VAL A 183 -9.03 -21.05 1.68
CA VAL A 183 -9.35 -21.59 0.36
C VAL A 183 -9.46 -23.11 0.48
N THR A 184 -10.63 -23.67 0.17
CA THR A 184 -10.82 -25.12 0.12
C THR A 184 -10.83 -25.58 -1.32
N VAL A 185 -9.93 -26.52 -1.64
CA VAL A 185 -9.79 -27.12 -2.97
C VAL A 185 -10.13 -28.59 -2.88
N SER A 186 -10.95 -29.10 -3.78
CA SER A 186 -11.32 -30.52 -3.83
C SER A 186 -11.13 -31.11 -5.23
N SER A 187 -10.97 -32.43 -5.29
CA SER A 187 -10.96 -33.16 -6.56
C SER A 187 -12.35 -33.23 -7.17
N ILE A 188 -12.44 -33.05 -8.49
CA ILE A 188 -13.66 -33.26 -9.29
C ILE A 188 -13.90 -34.76 -9.53
N THR A 189 -12.84 -35.55 -9.65
CA THR A 189 -12.91 -36.99 -9.96
C THR A 189 -12.64 -37.86 -8.74
N ARG A 190 -13.31 -39.02 -8.64
CA ARG A 190 -13.05 -40.05 -7.63
C ARG A 190 -11.98 -41.01 -8.14
N GLY A 191 -10.73 -40.90 -7.67
CA GLY A 191 -9.69 -41.91 -7.90
C GLY A 191 -8.30 -41.35 -8.18
N LYS A 192 -7.30 -41.94 -7.50
CA LYS A 192 -5.85 -41.64 -7.46
C LYS A 192 -5.48 -40.15 -7.50
N GLU A 193 -5.31 -39.62 -6.29
CA GLU A 193 -4.59 -38.37 -6.03
C GLU A 193 -3.14 -38.50 -6.50
N THR A 194 -2.83 -37.90 -7.63
CA THR A 194 -1.43 -37.58 -7.95
C THR A 194 -1.14 -36.23 -7.30
N ALA A 195 -0.09 -36.16 -6.48
CA ALA A 195 0.30 -34.91 -5.85
C ALA A 195 0.62 -33.88 -6.95
N THR A 196 -0.19 -32.83 -7.05
CA THR A 196 -0.07 -31.79 -8.07
C THR A 196 0.12 -30.44 -7.40
N SER A 197 1.06 -29.63 -7.89
CA SER A 197 1.22 -28.24 -7.46
C SER A 197 0.39 -27.34 -8.35
N PHE A 198 -0.18 -26.28 -7.77
CA PHE A 198 -0.96 -25.27 -8.49
C PHE A 198 -0.73 -23.91 -7.81
N THR A 199 -1.05 -22.83 -8.51
CA THR A 199 -0.97 -21.48 -7.97
C THR A 199 -2.36 -20.96 -7.62
N VAL A 200 -2.51 -20.43 -6.41
CA VAL A 200 -3.71 -19.70 -5.95
C VAL A 200 -3.46 -18.23 -6.20
N ARG A 201 -4.37 -17.56 -6.90
CA ARG A 201 -4.34 -16.12 -7.22
C ARG A 201 -5.54 -15.46 -6.58
N ILE A 202 -5.32 -14.43 -5.77
CA ILE A 202 -6.39 -13.76 -5.02
C ILE A 202 -6.43 -12.28 -5.38
N PHE A 203 -7.62 -11.81 -5.76
CA PHE A 203 -7.90 -10.41 -6.07
C PHE A 203 -9.13 -9.93 -5.32
N ILE A 204 -9.27 -8.61 -5.15
CA ILE A 204 -10.51 -7.99 -4.67
C ILE A 204 -10.92 -6.83 -5.57
N THR A 205 -12.21 -6.51 -5.60
CA THR A 205 -12.76 -5.30 -6.22
C THR A 205 -13.97 -4.82 -5.43
N GLN A 206 -14.35 -3.55 -5.59
CA GLN A 206 -15.63 -3.08 -5.06
C GLN A 206 -16.78 -3.75 -5.82
N ALA A 207 -17.86 -4.12 -5.12
CA ALA A 207 -18.93 -4.91 -5.72
C ALA A 207 -19.58 -4.24 -6.95
N ASN A 208 -19.70 -2.92 -6.95
CA ASN A 208 -20.23 -2.14 -8.08
C ASN A 208 -19.23 -1.98 -9.25
N LEU A 209 -17.98 -2.42 -9.09
CA LEU A 209 -16.91 -2.36 -10.09
C LEU A 209 -16.49 -3.76 -10.57
N ILE A 210 -17.30 -4.78 -10.31
CA ILE A 210 -16.94 -6.17 -10.64
C ILE A 210 -16.70 -6.39 -12.13
N ASP A 211 -17.45 -5.71 -12.99
CA ASP A 211 -17.28 -5.75 -14.44
C ASP A 211 -16.15 -4.85 -14.94
N ASP A 212 -15.58 -3.98 -14.10
CA ASP A 212 -14.40 -3.21 -14.47
C ASP A 212 -13.14 -4.05 -14.21
N GLN A 213 -12.59 -4.58 -15.29
CA GLN A 213 -11.37 -5.36 -15.27
C GLN A 213 -10.17 -4.61 -14.67
N ARG A 214 -10.15 -3.28 -14.74
CA ARG A 214 -9.06 -2.44 -14.18
C ARG A 214 -9.19 -2.22 -12.68
N SER A 215 -10.34 -2.54 -12.10
CA SER A 215 -10.64 -2.32 -10.69
C SER A 215 -10.26 -3.48 -9.77
N TRP A 216 -9.79 -4.60 -10.34
CA TRP A 216 -9.30 -5.75 -9.57
C TRP A 216 -7.89 -5.50 -9.03
N ILE A 217 -7.74 -5.62 -7.71
CA ILE A 217 -6.50 -5.40 -6.97
C ILE A 217 -5.93 -6.76 -6.54
N GLU A 218 -4.68 -7.05 -6.90
CA GLU A 218 -3.99 -8.28 -6.46
C GLU A 218 -3.75 -8.23 -4.95
N MET A 219 -4.16 -9.29 -4.26
CA MET A 219 -4.03 -9.42 -2.79
C MET A 219 -2.97 -10.44 -2.40
N ASP A 220 -2.86 -11.55 -3.13
CA ASP A 220 -1.84 -12.56 -2.92
C ASP A 220 -1.74 -13.49 -4.14
N LYS A 221 -0.57 -14.13 -4.30
CA LYS A 221 -0.35 -15.19 -5.26
C LYS A 221 0.69 -16.17 -4.74
N PHE A 222 0.33 -17.43 -4.60
CA PHE A 222 1.23 -18.44 -4.01
C PHE A 222 0.99 -19.85 -4.54
N THR A 223 2.04 -20.66 -4.55
CA THR A 223 1.95 -22.08 -4.91
C THR A 223 1.50 -22.92 -3.73
N ALA A 224 0.53 -23.81 -3.96
CA ALA A 224 0.04 -24.81 -3.04
C ALA A 224 0.17 -26.21 -3.64
N LYS A 225 0.07 -27.23 -2.79
CA LYS A 225 0.11 -28.64 -3.20
C LYS A 225 -1.22 -29.31 -2.87
N PHE A 226 -1.74 -30.05 -3.84
CA PHE A 226 -2.88 -30.92 -3.64
C PHE A 226 -2.39 -32.31 -3.19
N THR A 227 -2.72 -32.74 -1.97
CA THR A 227 -2.20 -33.97 -1.37
C THR A 227 -3.28 -34.90 -0.79
N ALA A 228 -4.55 -34.51 -0.89
CA ALA A 228 -5.71 -35.24 -0.35
C ALA A 228 -6.95 -34.89 -1.18
N PRO A 229 -8.06 -35.65 -1.14
CA PRO A 229 -9.28 -35.36 -1.91
C PRO A 229 -9.85 -33.96 -1.69
N THR A 230 -9.60 -33.40 -0.51
CA THR A 230 -9.93 -32.03 -0.13
C THR A 230 -8.75 -31.45 0.66
N VAL A 231 -8.29 -30.27 0.28
CA VAL A 231 -7.23 -29.51 0.96
C VAL A 231 -7.80 -28.16 1.37
N SER A 232 -7.65 -27.81 2.65
CA SER A 232 -7.97 -26.48 3.17
C SER A 232 -6.69 -25.70 3.39
N ILE A 233 -6.56 -24.58 2.71
CA ILE A 233 -5.40 -23.70 2.74
C ILE A 233 -5.77 -22.49 3.59
N VAL A 234 -4.98 -22.22 4.62
CA VAL A 234 -5.08 -21.00 5.44
C VAL A 234 -3.86 -20.16 5.14
N ARG A 235 -4.07 -18.96 4.58
CA ARG A 235 -3.00 -18.04 4.17
C ARG A 235 -3.15 -16.71 4.89
N LYS A 236 -2.16 -16.36 5.71
CA LYS A 236 -2.15 -15.14 6.53
C LYS A 236 -1.90 -13.91 5.66
N ASP A 237 -2.53 -12.79 6.01
CA ASP A 237 -2.23 -11.45 5.47
C ASP A 237 -0.71 -11.16 5.33
N LYS A 238 0.07 -11.42 6.38
CA LYS A 238 1.52 -11.22 6.44
C LYS A 238 2.31 -12.14 5.53
N GLU A 239 1.70 -13.17 4.96
CA GLU A 239 2.38 -14.04 4.01
C GLU A 239 2.20 -13.58 2.55
N SER A 240 1.38 -12.55 2.29
CA SER A 240 1.11 -12.03 0.94
C SER A 240 2.36 -11.74 0.13
N THR A 241 2.41 -12.12 -1.15
CA THR A 241 3.50 -11.75 -2.06
C THR A 241 3.44 -10.30 -2.56
N VAL A 242 2.38 -9.56 -2.20
CA VAL A 242 2.22 -8.13 -2.51
C VAL A 242 2.83 -7.27 -1.41
N ALA A 243 2.60 -7.66 -0.15
CA ALA A 243 3.04 -6.91 1.01
C ALA A 243 4.56 -6.93 1.17
N ARG A 244 5.12 -5.74 1.42
CA ARG A 244 6.48 -5.53 1.93
C ARG A 244 6.66 -6.29 3.22
N LYS A 245 7.85 -6.86 3.38
CA LYS A 245 8.19 -7.70 4.51
C LYS A 245 9.05 -6.91 5.47
N GLU A 246 8.84 -7.16 6.75
CA GLU A 246 9.49 -6.43 7.83
C GLU A 246 10.56 -7.32 8.46
N GLY A 247 11.74 -6.75 8.73
CA GLY A 247 12.90 -7.44 9.31
C GLY A 247 14.12 -6.52 9.35
N GLU A 248 14.96 -6.67 10.38
CA GLU A 248 16.06 -5.73 10.68
C GLU A 248 17.23 -5.75 9.67
N ASP A 249 17.33 -6.77 8.81
CA ASP A 249 18.45 -6.95 7.86
C ASP A 249 18.00 -7.11 6.39
N LEU A 250 16.95 -6.40 5.99
CA LEU A 250 16.48 -6.43 4.60
C LEU A 250 17.26 -5.45 3.73
N SER A 251 17.90 -5.95 2.65
CA SER A 251 18.53 -5.13 1.62
C SER A 251 17.57 -4.04 1.08
N PRO A 252 18.05 -2.92 0.52
CA PRO A 252 17.17 -1.87 -0.02
C PRO A 252 16.13 -2.37 -1.03
N ARG A 253 16.45 -3.42 -1.81
CA ARG A 253 15.51 -4.06 -2.75
C ARG A 253 14.56 -5.03 -2.04
N CYS A 254 14.96 -5.62 -0.91
CA CYS A 254 14.06 -6.35 -0.01
C CYS A 254 13.09 -5.42 0.77
N ARG A 255 13.34 -4.10 0.81
CA ARG A 255 12.37 -3.09 1.27
C ARG A 255 11.34 -2.71 0.21
N CYS A 256 11.50 -3.15 -1.04
CA CYS A 256 10.47 -2.99 -2.05
C CYS A 256 9.26 -3.86 -1.69
N GLY A 257 8.07 -3.28 -1.84
CA GLY A 257 6.80 -3.95 -1.63
C GLY A 257 5.72 -2.96 -1.19
N TRP A 258 4.46 -3.40 -1.28
CA TRP A 258 3.34 -2.60 -0.81
C TRP A 258 3.31 -2.55 0.72
N PRO A 259 3.09 -1.41 1.38
CA PRO A 259 3.06 -1.37 2.84
C PRO A 259 2.02 -2.34 3.42
N GLN A 260 2.42 -3.18 4.38
CA GLN A 260 1.56 -4.21 4.97
C GLN A 260 0.26 -3.62 5.53
N ASN A 261 0.36 -2.49 6.24
CA ASN A 261 -0.77 -1.77 6.82
C ASN A 261 -1.74 -1.19 5.77
N MET A 262 -1.36 -1.14 4.49
CA MET A 262 -2.19 -0.63 3.39
C MET A 262 -2.72 -1.75 2.49
N MET A 263 -2.63 -3.02 2.88
CA MET A 263 -3.08 -4.15 2.06
C MET A 263 -4.58 -4.08 1.74
N LEU A 264 -5.40 -3.52 2.62
CA LEU A 264 -6.83 -3.34 2.39
C LEU A 264 -7.16 -1.88 2.06
N PRO A 265 -8.07 -1.64 1.10
CA PRO A 265 -8.68 -0.33 0.90
C PRO A 265 -9.31 0.19 2.19
N ILE A 266 -9.42 1.51 2.32
CA ILE A 266 -9.85 2.15 3.56
C ILE A 266 -11.26 1.74 4.05
N GLY A 267 -12.17 1.34 3.15
CA GLY A 267 -13.55 0.99 3.49
C GLY A 267 -14.42 2.19 3.93
N THR A 268 -15.59 1.90 4.50
CA THR A 268 -16.52 2.91 5.05
C THR A 268 -16.99 2.51 6.44
N THR A 269 -17.50 3.46 7.23
CA THR A 269 -18.02 3.19 8.58
C THR A 269 -19.23 2.23 8.58
N GLY A 270 -20.02 2.23 7.50
CA GLY A 270 -21.13 1.30 7.28
C GLY A 270 -20.73 -0.05 6.65
N GLY A 271 -19.45 -0.25 6.34
CA GLY A 271 -18.96 -1.43 5.61
C GLY A 271 -19.12 -1.27 4.10
N ALA A 272 -18.01 -1.07 3.39
CA ALA A 272 -17.98 -1.00 1.93
C ALA A 272 -18.06 -2.41 1.34
N ASP A 273 -18.93 -2.61 0.34
CA ASP A 273 -19.13 -3.91 -0.31
C ASP A 273 -18.00 -4.23 -1.29
N TYR A 274 -17.36 -5.38 -1.05
CA TYR A 274 -16.27 -5.91 -1.87
C TYR A 274 -16.55 -7.34 -2.28
N VAL A 275 -15.93 -7.75 -3.39
CA VAL A 275 -15.93 -9.13 -3.87
C VAL A 275 -14.49 -9.60 -3.96
N ALA A 276 -14.20 -10.72 -3.30
CA ALA A 276 -12.95 -11.45 -3.49
C ALA A 276 -13.10 -12.45 -4.64
N PHE A 277 -12.04 -12.60 -5.41
CA PHE A 277 -11.89 -13.57 -6.50
C PHE A 277 -10.67 -14.43 -6.20
N ALA A 278 -10.86 -15.74 -6.20
CA ALA A 278 -9.76 -16.70 -6.20
C ALA A 278 -9.77 -17.52 -7.48
N MET A 279 -8.59 -17.73 -8.08
CA MET A 279 -8.39 -18.59 -9.23
C MET A 279 -7.24 -19.56 -8.97
N LEU A 280 -7.42 -20.81 -9.39
CA LEU A 280 -6.33 -21.79 -9.49
C LEU A 280 -5.77 -21.81 -10.92
N THR A 281 -4.45 -21.77 -11.03
CA THR A 281 -3.72 -22.03 -12.29
C THR A 281 -2.76 -23.20 -12.13
N ALA A 282 -2.56 -23.97 -13.21
CA ALA A 282 -1.77 -25.21 -13.20
C ALA A 282 -0.28 -24.98 -12.93
N GLU A 283 0.26 -23.84 -13.37
CA GLU A 283 1.67 -23.54 -13.31
C GLU A 283 2.07 -23.09 -11.89
N PRO A 284 3.04 -23.76 -11.24
CA PRO A 284 3.62 -23.26 -10.01
C PRO A 284 4.47 -22.01 -10.28
N LEU A 285 4.66 -21.20 -9.25
CA LEU A 285 5.59 -20.08 -9.28
C LEU A 285 7.03 -20.60 -9.32
N GLY A 286 7.91 -19.86 -10.00
CA GLY A 286 9.34 -20.10 -10.02
C GLY A 286 10.00 -19.96 -8.64
N GLY A 287 11.23 -20.48 -8.53
CA GLY A 287 12.08 -20.31 -7.35
C GLY A 287 12.62 -18.88 -7.21
N GLY A 288 13.37 -18.61 -6.13
CA GLY A 288 14.09 -17.33 -5.97
C GLY A 288 13.29 -16.18 -5.34
N GLY A 289 12.11 -16.45 -4.79
CA GLY A 289 11.19 -15.43 -4.28
C GLY A 289 11.79 -14.56 -3.18
N THR A 290 12.06 -13.30 -3.51
CA THR A 290 11.91 -12.24 -2.52
C THR A 290 10.47 -12.25 -2.03
N GLN A 291 10.27 -11.88 -0.77
CA GLN A 291 9.00 -12.10 -0.12
C GLN A 291 7.88 -11.11 -0.58
N SER A 292 8.18 -10.12 -1.44
CA SER A 292 7.22 -9.13 -2.02
C SER A 292 7.19 -9.18 -3.56
N SER A 293 7.26 -10.38 -4.14
CA SER A 293 7.53 -10.58 -5.57
C SER A 293 6.45 -10.06 -6.52
N SER A 294 5.21 -9.84 -6.10
CA SER A 294 4.14 -9.41 -7.01
C SER A 294 4.45 -8.07 -7.69
N PHE A 295 4.93 -7.07 -6.94
CA PHE A 295 5.29 -5.75 -7.49
C PHE A 295 6.80 -5.57 -7.70
N CYS A 296 7.64 -6.35 -7.01
CA CYS A 296 9.10 -6.15 -7.01
C CYS A 296 9.88 -7.21 -7.77
N GLY A 297 9.22 -8.28 -8.20
CA GLY A 297 9.85 -9.41 -8.90
C GLY A 297 10.85 -10.17 -8.04
N ALA A 298 11.87 -10.73 -8.69
CA ALA A 298 12.97 -11.44 -8.06
C ALA A 298 14.29 -10.67 -8.22
N ILE A 299 15.24 -10.87 -7.30
CA ILE A 299 16.57 -10.28 -7.39
C ILE A 299 17.40 -11.10 -8.37
N ASP A 300 17.95 -10.43 -9.37
CA ASP A 300 18.85 -11.01 -10.39
C ASP A 300 18.30 -12.27 -11.08
N ASP A 301 16.97 -12.42 -11.09
CA ASP A 301 16.24 -13.53 -11.67
C ASP A 301 14.97 -12.99 -12.37
N LYS A 302 14.34 -13.84 -13.18
CA LYS A 302 13.10 -13.52 -13.88
C LYS A 302 11.95 -13.32 -12.90
N TYR A 303 10.92 -12.59 -13.35
CA TYR A 303 9.66 -12.51 -12.63
C TYR A 303 9.13 -13.94 -12.38
N PRO A 304 8.80 -14.32 -11.13
CA PRO A 304 8.61 -15.72 -10.76
C PRO A 304 7.24 -16.28 -11.14
N ASP A 305 6.40 -15.53 -11.85
CA ASP A 305 5.12 -16.03 -12.36
C ASP A 305 5.18 -16.19 -13.88
N PRO A 306 5.06 -17.43 -14.40
CA PRO A 306 5.09 -17.68 -15.83
C PRO A 306 3.88 -17.07 -16.57
N LEU A 307 2.78 -16.75 -15.89
CA LEU A 307 1.61 -16.11 -16.53
C LEU A 307 1.70 -14.58 -16.54
N GLY A 308 2.81 -14.02 -16.06
CA GLY A 308 3.06 -12.59 -16.04
C GLY A 308 2.28 -11.83 -14.97
N MET A 309 2.41 -10.51 -15.00
CA MET A 309 1.81 -9.61 -14.01
C MET A 309 0.31 -9.42 -14.27
N GLY A 310 -0.50 -9.56 -13.22
CA GLY A 310 -1.93 -9.25 -13.27
C GLY A 310 -2.83 -10.32 -13.88
N TYR A 311 -2.35 -11.52 -14.24
CA TYR A 311 -3.21 -12.62 -14.69
C TYR A 311 -4.29 -12.97 -13.64
N PRO A 312 -5.59 -13.07 -13.99
CA PRO A 312 -6.17 -13.05 -15.35
C PRO A 312 -6.76 -11.70 -15.77
N PHE A 313 -6.50 -10.59 -15.07
CA PHE A 313 -7.10 -9.28 -15.36
C PHE A 313 -6.20 -8.37 -16.22
N GLN A 314 -5.06 -8.86 -16.67
CA GLN A 314 -4.12 -8.15 -17.55
C GLN A 314 -4.60 -7.97 -19.00
N LEU A 315 -5.45 -8.86 -19.52
CA LEU A 315 -6.04 -8.79 -20.87
C LEU A 315 -7.51 -9.20 -20.90
N THR A 316 -8.28 -8.69 -21.86
CA THR A 316 -9.70 -9.05 -22.02
C THR A 316 -9.86 -10.56 -22.24
N TRP A 317 -10.84 -11.19 -21.60
CA TRP A 317 -11.06 -12.63 -21.78
C TRP A 317 -11.75 -12.91 -23.10
N ASP A 318 -11.33 -13.96 -23.82
CA ASP A 318 -12.00 -14.41 -25.04
C ASP A 318 -13.49 -14.66 -24.81
N LEU A 319 -13.82 -15.31 -23.70
CA LEU A 319 -15.20 -15.58 -23.28
C LEU A 319 -16.00 -14.30 -23.03
N ARG A 320 -15.36 -13.25 -22.50
CA ARG A 320 -16.02 -11.95 -22.29
C ARG A 320 -16.28 -11.25 -23.61
N LYS A 321 -15.30 -11.26 -24.52
CA LYS A 321 -15.47 -10.73 -25.88
C LYS A 321 -16.56 -11.48 -26.66
N ALA A 322 -16.68 -12.78 -26.45
CA ALA A 322 -17.72 -13.62 -27.06
C ALA A 322 -19.11 -13.44 -26.42
N ASN A 323 -19.21 -12.88 -25.21
CA ASN A 323 -20.46 -12.70 -24.47
C ASN A 323 -20.58 -11.26 -23.93
N PRO A 324 -20.67 -10.23 -24.79
CA PRO A 324 -20.63 -8.83 -24.38
C PRO A 324 -21.80 -8.40 -23.47
N ASP A 325 -22.93 -9.12 -23.54
CA ASP A 325 -24.13 -8.83 -22.75
C ASP A 325 -24.14 -9.51 -21.37
N LYS A 326 -23.16 -10.38 -21.08
CA LYS A 326 -23.06 -11.08 -19.80
C LYS A 326 -22.10 -10.36 -18.86
N SER A 327 -22.46 -10.31 -17.59
CA SER A 327 -21.57 -9.89 -16.52
C SER A 327 -20.38 -10.86 -16.38
N MET A 328 -19.30 -10.36 -15.77
CA MET A 328 -18.15 -11.16 -15.39
C MET A 328 -18.54 -12.35 -14.52
N GLN A 329 -19.46 -12.15 -13.57
CA GLN A 329 -19.96 -13.19 -12.68
C GLN A 329 -20.62 -14.33 -13.45
N GLU A 330 -21.49 -14.01 -14.43
CA GLU A 330 -22.16 -15.01 -15.26
C GLU A 330 -21.18 -15.81 -16.12
N ILE A 331 -20.13 -15.16 -16.64
CA ILE A 331 -19.11 -15.82 -17.47
C ILE A 331 -18.33 -16.88 -16.68
N ILE A 332 -17.98 -16.60 -15.43
CA ILE A 332 -17.13 -17.47 -14.60
C ILE A 332 -17.92 -18.41 -13.68
N ALA A 333 -19.24 -18.28 -13.60
CA ALA A 333 -20.10 -19.02 -12.65
C ALA A 333 -19.93 -20.54 -12.72
N HIS A 334 -19.56 -21.09 -13.89
CA HIS A 334 -19.39 -22.53 -14.11
C HIS A 334 -17.92 -22.99 -14.08
N MET A 335 -16.96 -22.09 -13.90
CA MET A 335 -15.54 -22.42 -13.92
C MET A 335 -15.14 -23.04 -12.57
N PRO A 336 -14.69 -24.31 -12.54
CA PRO A 336 -14.46 -24.98 -11.27
C PRO A 336 -13.24 -24.44 -10.52
N ASN A 337 -12.27 -23.87 -11.22
CA ASN A 337 -11.05 -23.30 -10.66
C ASN A 337 -11.20 -21.85 -10.20
N ILE A 338 -12.39 -21.26 -10.27
CA ILE A 338 -12.66 -19.88 -9.86
C ILE A 338 -13.76 -19.84 -8.81
N LYS A 339 -13.60 -18.98 -7.80
CA LYS A 339 -14.62 -18.73 -6.77
C LYS A 339 -14.69 -17.26 -6.43
N LEU A 340 -15.90 -16.76 -6.27
CA LEU A 340 -16.18 -15.42 -5.73
C LEU A 340 -16.63 -15.51 -4.27
N TYR A 341 -16.31 -14.48 -3.50
CA TYR A 341 -16.77 -14.32 -2.12
C TYR A 341 -17.02 -12.85 -1.79
N ASP A 342 -18.28 -12.48 -1.55
CA ASP A 342 -18.62 -11.15 -1.07
C ASP A 342 -18.19 -10.94 0.38
N PHE A 343 -17.75 -9.73 0.71
CA PHE A 343 -17.41 -9.33 2.07
C PHE A 343 -17.51 -7.81 2.19
N LYS A 344 -17.38 -7.30 3.42
CA LYS A 344 -17.39 -5.87 3.70
C LYS A 344 -16.07 -5.44 4.32
N ILE A 345 -15.59 -4.26 3.92
CA ILE A 345 -14.49 -3.58 4.62
C ILE A 345 -15.08 -2.45 5.46
N GLN A 346 -15.03 -2.61 6.78
CA GLN A 346 -15.57 -1.63 7.72
C GLN A 346 -14.45 -0.79 8.33
N ARG A 347 -14.59 0.52 8.21
CA ARG A 347 -13.63 1.49 8.76
C ARG A 347 -14.03 1.93 10.15
N HIS A 348 -13.12 1.74 11.09
CA HIS A 348 -13.19 2.31 12.43
C HIS A 348 -12.24 3.49 12.54
N THR A 349 -12.55 4.44 13.41
CA THR A 349 -11.59 5.46 13.83
C THR A 349 -11.19 5.14 15.25
N LYS A 350 -10.01 4.53 15.44
CA LYS A 350 -9.41 4.41 16.76
C LYS A 350 -8.63 5.69 17.00
N LEU A 351 -9.21 6.64 17.73
CA LEU A 351 -8.40 7.78 18.20
C LEU A 351 -7.28 7.20 19.07
N TYR A 352 -6.02 7.43 18.71
CA TYR A 352 -4.92 7.10 19.60
C TYR A 352 -5.07 7.97 20.85
N GLN A 353 -5.37 7.34 21.98
CA GLN A 353 -5.54 8.03 23.26
C GLN A 353 -4.20 8.16 24.03
N GLY A 354 -3.06 7.79 23.42
CA GLY A 354 -1.83 7.56 24.17
C GLY A 354 -1.91 6.25 24.96
N ASP A 355 -0.76 5.70 25.37
CA ASP A 355 -0.74 4.75 26.47
C ASP A 355 -1.12 5.52 27.74
N LEU A 356 -2.37 5.40 28.18
CA LEU A 356 -2.72 5.67 29.57
C LEU A 356 -2.09 4.55 30.39
N THR A 357 -0.79 4.66 30.67
CA THR A 357 -0.20 3.88 31.73
C THR A 357 -0.91 4.30 33.01
N ASP A 358 -1.55 3.37 33.71
CA ASP A 358 -1.97 3.59 35.09
C ASP A 358 -0.69 3.82 35.91
N LEU A 359 -0.20 5.06 35.90
CA LEU A 359 0.97 5.43 36.67
C LEU A 359 0.59 5.29 38.15
N PRO A 360 1.44 4.65 38.99
CA PRO A 360 1.16 4.50 40.41
C PRO A 360 0.95 5.88 41.06
N PRO A 361 0.00 6.08 41.99
CA PRO A 361 -0.35 7.39 42.51
C PRO A 361 0.88 8.24 42.83
N SER A 362 1.02 9.38 42.16
CA SER A 362 2.14 10.27 42.41
C SER A 362 1.97 10.93 43.77
N THR A 363 3.10 11.15 44.45
CA THR A 363 3.13 12.01 45.63
C THR A 363 3.30 13.48 45.26
N ILE A 364 3.43 13.79 43.98
CA ILE A 364 3.66 15.12 43.43
C ILE A 364 2.31 15.70 43.00
N THR A 365 1.89 16.78 43.65
CA THR A 365 0.67 17.51 43.31
C THR A 365 0.98 19.00 43.16
N TRP A 366 0.01 19.74 42.61
CA TRP A 366 0.07 21.20 42.56
C TRP A 366 0.37 21.82 43.94
N GLU A 367 -0.44 21.49 44.95
CA GLU A 367 -0.37 22.15 46.25
C GLU A 367 0.85 21.75 47.08
N ASN A 368 1.34 20.52 46.93
CA ASN A 368 2.46 20.04 47.76
C ASN A 368 3.85 20.29 47.15
N THR A 369 3.94 20.44 45.82
CA THR A 369 5.23 20.46 45.12
C THR A 369 5.30 21.57 44.08
N ILE A 370 4.43 21.51 43.05
CA ILE A 370 4.64 22.28 41.82
C ILE A 370 4.49 23.78 42.05
N LYS A 371 3.48 24.19 42.82
CA LYS A 371 3.25 25.60 43.17
C LYS A 371 4.45 26.25 43.85
N GLY A 372 5.25 25.48 44.58
CA GLY A 372 6.44 25.95 45.28
C GLY A 372 7.68 26.13 44.39
N TYR A 373 7.63 25.73 43.11
CA TYR A 373 8.76 25.84 42.20
C TYR A 373 8.88 27.21 41.54
N PHE A 374 7.79 27.98 41.48
CA PHE A 374 7.77 29.32 40.92
C PHE A 374 8.11 30.34 42.00
N SER A 375 9.23 31.04 41.84
CA SER A 375 9.61 32.11 42.75
C SER A 375 8.73 33.35 42.52
N PRO A 376 8.65 34.29 43.49
CA PRO A 376 7.97 35.56 43.28
C PRO A 376 8.49 36.33 42.06
N MET A 377 9.78 36.21 41.75
CA MET A 377 10.38 36.84 40.57
C MET A 377 9.91 36.20 39.26
N ASP A 378 9.74 34.87 39.23
CA ASP A 378 9.22 34.16 38.06
C ASP A 378 7.77 34.56 37.78
N VAL A 379 6.97 34.65 38.84
CA VAL A 379 5.58 35.13 38.79
C VAL A 379 5.53 36.56 38.27
N ASP A 380 6.35 37.47 38.82
CA ASP A 380 6.41 38.86 38.38
C ASP A 380 6.90 38.98 36.93
N CYS A 381 7.86 38.17 36.51
CA CYS A 381 8.37 38.17 35.14
C CYS A 381 7.26 37.73 34.16
N MET A 382 6.63 36.59 34.42
CA MET A 382 5.60 36.02 33.54
C MET A 382 4.31 36.85 33.49
N ASN A 383 3.97 37.55 34.58
CA ASN A 383 2.85 38.49 34.60
C ASN A 383 3.10 39.76 33.75
N ASN A 384 4.37 40.11 33.50
CA ASN A 384 4.75 41.33 32.80
C ASN A 384 5.26 41.12 31.37
N VAL A 385 5.14 39.89 30.82
CA VAL A 385 5.47 39.60 29.42
C VAL A 385 4.47 40.32 28.49
N GLN A 386 4.97 40.98 27.44
CA GLN A 386 4.14 41.78 26.52
C GLN A 386 3.12 40.97 25.71
N HIS A 387 3.38 39.67 25.52
CA HIS A 387 2.55 38.78 24.73
C HIS A 387 2.22 37.53 25.55
N ASN A 388 0.92 37.36 25.87
CA ASN A 388 0.37 36.21 26.59
C ASN A 388 0.95 36.00 28.01
N PRO A 389 0.68 36.92 28.95
CA PRO A 389 1.15 36.78 30.33
C PRO A 389 0.54 35.53 30.99
N ILE A 390 1.36 34.82 31.77
CA ILE A 390 0.96 33.59 32.47
C ILE A 390 1.07 33.84 33.97
N ASP A 391 -0.05 33.71 34.68
CA ASP A 391 -0.07 33.73 36.14
C ASP A 391 0.38 32.36 36.67
N LEU A 392 1.68 32.27 36.99
CA LEU A 392 2.29 31.06 37.55
C LEU A 392 1.77 30.69 38.96
N THR A 393 0.95 31.52 39.59
CA THR A 393 0.27 31.18 40.86
C THR A 393 -1.09 30.51 40.65
N ASN A 394 -1.60 30.52 39.41
CA ASN A 394 -2.90 29.98 39.04
C ASN A 394 -2.79 28.58 38.44
N TYR A 395 -3.34 27.58 39.13
CA TYR A 395 -3.34 26.18 38.70
C TYR A 395 -3.80 26.00 37.24
N SER A 396 -4.96 26.56 36.87
CA SER A 396 -5.53 26.36 35.54
C SER A 396 -4.67 26.98 34.43
N GLN A 397 -4.02 28.11 34.71
CA GLN A 397 -3.08 28.71 33.76
C GLN A 397 -1.80 27.91 33.63
N VAL A 398 -1.25 27.37 34.72
CA VAL A 398 -0.08 26.49 34.64
C VAL A 398 -0.41 25.20 33.90
N VAL A 399 -1.56 24.57 34.16
CA VAL A 399 -2.01 23.37 33.45
C VAL A 399 -2.16 23.60 31.95
N SER A 400 -2.79 24.72 31.56
CA SER A 400 -3.04 25.03 30.14
C SER A 400 -1.75 25.36 29.36
N ASN A 401 -0.67 25.72 30.06
CA ASN A 401 0.63 26.05 29.47
C ASN A 401 1.74 25.07 29.90
N ALA A 402 1.39 23.91 30.47
CA ALA A 402 2.35 23.03 31.14
C ALA A 402 3.43 22.47 30.20
N ASN A 403 3.08 22.16 28.95
CA ASN A 403 4.04 21.66 27.95
C ASN A 403 5.05 22.72 27.55
N ASP A 404 4.61 23.97 27.39
CA ASP A 404 5.49 25.09 27.04
C ASP A 404 6.43 25.39 28.21
N ILE A 405 5.90 25.45 29.44
CA ILE A 405 6.71 25.60 30.66
C ILE A 405 7.72 24.44 30.79
N PHE A 406 7.28 23.20 30.57
CA PHE A 406 8.15 22.02 30.62
C PHE A 406 9.29 22.10 29.60
N PHE A 407 8.99 22.54 28.37
CA PHE A 407 9.98 22.71 27.33
C PHE A 407 11.06 23.72 27.76
N GLU A 408 10.64 24.91 28.21
CA GLU A 408 11.56 25.98 28.63
C GLU A 408 12.44 25.58 29.82
N VAL A 409 11.88 24.87 30.81
CA VAL A 409 12.68 24.36 31.95
C VAL A 409 13.62 23.23 31.54
N TYR A 410 13.22 22.39 30.59
CA TYR A 410 14.02 21.26 30.09
C TYR A 410 15.24 21.75 29.31
N VAL A 411 15.07 22.77 28.45
CA VAL A 411 16.19 23.38 27.70
C VAL A 411 17.03 24.34 28.55
N LYS A 412 16.64 24.55 29.81
CA LYS A 412 17.32 25.41 30.80
C LYS A 412 17.32 26.88 30.43
N ASP A 413 16.29 27.36 29.74
CA ASP A 413 16.18 28.78 29.38
C ASP A 413 15.53 29.58 30.51
N MET A 414 14.45 29.06 31.11
CA MET A 414 13.69 29.67 32.21
C MET A 414 13.02 28.59 33.09
N PRO A 415 12.56 28.88 34.33
CA PRO A 415 12.79 30.09 35.13
C PRO A 415 14.19 30.12 35.78
N TYR A 416 14.63 31.30 36.22
CA TYR A 416 15.97 31.57 36.75
C TYR A 416 15.96 31.89 38.25
N ASP A 417 16.64 31.08 39.06
CA ASP A 417 16.83 31.33 40.49
C ASP A 417 18.02 32.28 40.71
N GLU A 418 17.73 33.53 41.10
CA GLU A 418 18.76 34.54 41.38
C GLU A 418 19.66 34.17 42.58
N LYS A 419 19.16 33.44 43.58
CA LYS A 419 19.93 33.08 44.78
C LYS A 419 20.95 32.00 44.47
N GLU A 420 20.59 31.04 43.62
CA GLU A 420 21.47 29.94 43.21
C GLU A 420 22.22 30.23 41.89
N LYS A 421 21.88 31.34 41.21
CA LYS A 421 22.39 31.75 39.89
C LYS A 421 22.26 30.68 38.81
N LYS A 422 21.16 29.91 38.83
CA LYS A 422 20.91 28.80 37.91
C LYS A 422 19.42 28.69 37.60
N THR A 423 19.05 27.99 36.54
CA THR A 423 17.64 27.62 36.26
C THR A 423 17.14 26.58 37.29
N TRP A 424 16.11 25.77 37.03
CA TRP A 424 15.74 24.65 37.92
C TRP A 424 16.91 23.66 38.12
N ALA A 425 17.80 24.00 39.05
CA ALA A 425 19.16 23.46 39.18
C ALA A 425 19.26 22.30 40.15
N VAL A 426 18.17 22.03 40.87
CA VAL A 426 18.04 20.88 41.75
C VAL A 426 17.60 19.71 40.89
N GLU A 427 18.45 18.68 40.78
CA GLU A 427 18.09 17.41 40.18
C GLU A 427 16.74 16.95 40.74
N GLY A 428 15.78 16.77 39.85
CA GLY A 428 14.45 16.31 40.19
C GLY A 428 13.32 17.33 40.03
N ARG A 429 13.54 18.66 39.95
CA ARG A 429 12.41 19.59 39.72
C ARG A 429 11.77 19.41 38.34
N VAL A 430 12.60 19.35 37.29
CA VAL A 430 12.15 19.08 35.91
C VAL A 430 11.49 17.69 35.81
N ALA A 431 12.09 16.68 36.46
CA ALA A 431 11.55 15.32 36.47
C ALA A 431 10.21 15.22 37.21
N LYS A 432 10.06 15.90 38.36
CA LYS A 432 8.81 15.96 39.12
C LYS A 432 7.71 16.76 38.42
N PHE A 433 8.08 17.83 37.70
CA PHE A 433 7.13 18.56 36.87
C PHE A 433 6.65 17.70 35.70
N LYS A 434 7.56 16.93 35.07
CA LYS A 434 7.19 15.94 34.06
C LYS A 434 6.31 14.83 34.61
N GLU A 435 6.63 14.32 35.80
CA GLU A 435 5.82 13.33 36.51
C GLU A 435 4.40 13.86 36.74
N TRP A 436 4.24 15.08 37.26
CA TRP A 436 2.92 15.68 37.47
C TRP A 436 2.12 15.87 36.16
N ILE A 437 2.78 16.23 35.04
CA ILE A 437 2.13 16.27 33.72
C ILE A 437 1.69 14.88 33.28
N ASP A 438 2.55 13.88 33.43
CA ASP A 438 2.28 12.49 33.03
C ASP A 438 1.15 11.87 33.84
N HIS A 439 0.96 12.33 35.09
CA HIS A 439 -0.13 11.97 35.98
C HIS A 439 -1.44 12.72 35.73
N GLY A 440 -1.57 13.47 34.63
CA GLY A 440 -2.80 14.19 34.31
C GLY A 440 -3.09 15.37 35.24
N PHE A 441 -2.04 15.95 35.82
CA PHE A 441 -2.09 17.08 36.76
C PHE A 441 -2.71 16.77 38.14
N GLU A 442 -2.93 15.48 38.45
CA GLU A 442 -3.47 15.02 39.74
C GLU A 442 -2.40 14.84 40.84
#